data_AF-A0A948TKR9-F1
#
_entry.id   AF-A0A948TKR9-F1
#
_cell.length_a   1.000
_cell.length_b   1.000
_cell.length_c   1.000
_cell.angle_alpha   90.00
_cell.angle_beta   90.00
_cell.angle_gamma   90.00
#
_symmetry.space_group_name_H-M   'P 1'
#
loop_
_entity.id
_entity.type
_entity.pdbx_description
1 polymer ?
#
loop_
_entity_poly.entity_id
_entity_poly.type
_entity_poly.pdbx_seq_one_letter_code
_entity_poly.pdbx_strand_id
1 'polypeptide(L)' 'MEEKTIYMVTGFQLIYGSGVRDNVKLNKPEFTEDVEGYRKSVTEKHGCMSVNLTYVEIDKSQLTLK' A
#
# COMPACT_ATOMS: atom_id res chain seq x y z
N MET A 1 -14.06 10.23 17.27
CA MET A 1 -13.13 9.10 17.39
C MET A 1 -12.58 8.89 16.00
N GLU A 2 -11.27 8.96 15.81
CA GLU A 2 -10.66 8.64 14.51
C GLU A 2 -10.87 7.15 14.26
N GLU A 3 -11.70 6.80 13.30
CA GLU A 3 -11.86 5.42 12.83
C GLU A 3 -10.50 4.99 12.28
N LYS A 4 -9.81 4.13 13.03
CA LYS A 4 -8.47 3.67 12.65
C LYS A 4 -8.62 2.66 11.51
N THR A 5 -8.56 3.12 10.27
CA THR A 5 -8.51 2.25 9.09
C THR A 5 -7.17 1.52 9.01
N ILE A 6 -7.19 0.22 8.76
CA ILE A 6 -6.02 -0.57 8.36
C ILE A 6 -6.08 -0.79 6.86
N TYR A 7 -4.99 -0.52 6.17
CA TYR A 7 -4.82 -0.78 4.75
C TYR A 7 -4.11 -2.11 4.56
N MET A 8 -4.77 -3.08 3.90
CA MET A 8 -4.18 -4.35 3.50
C MET A 8 -3.66 -4.24 2.07
N VAL A 9 -2.37 -3.97 1.91
CA VAL A 9 -1.68 -3.88 0.62
C VAL A 9 -1.44 -5.27 0.06
N THR A 10 -1.79 -5.49 -1.21
CA THR A 10 -1.67 -6.79 -1.90
C THR A 10 -0.73 -6.74 -3.11
N GLY A 11 -0.37 -5.53 -3.54
CA GLY A 11 0.53 -5.29 -4.66
C GLY A 11 0.73 -3.80 -4.88
N PHE A 12 1.57 -3.46 -5.84
CA PHE A 12 1.80 -2.09 -6.26
C PHE A 12 2.37 -2.04 -7.68
N GLN A 13 2.17 -0.90 -8.35
CA GLN A 13 2.81 -0.59 -9.62
C GLN A 13 3.86 0.50 -9.41
N LEU A 14 5.10 0.21 -9.80
CA LEU A 14 6.21 1.15 -9.82
C LEU A 14 6.18 1.93 -11.13
N ILE A 15 6.35 3.25 -11.07
CA ILE A 15 6.39 4.12 -12.24
C ILE A 15 7.73 4.85 -12.25
N TYR A 16 8.52 4.63 -13.28
CA TYR A 16 9.85 5.23 -13.45
C TYR A 16 9.80 6.46 -14.35
N GLY A 17 10.78 7.35 -14.21
CA GLY A 17 10.90 8.55 -15.06
C GLY A 17 11.18 8.26 -16.54
N SER A 18 11.61 7.04 -16.85
CA SER A 18 11.71 6.54 -18.22
C SER A 18 10.34 6.22 -18.86
N GLY A 19 9.25 6.25 -18.09
CA GLY A 19 7.92 5.81 -18.52
C GLY A 19 7.69 4.31 -18.36
N VAL A 20 8.70 3.54 -17.96
CA VAL A 20 8.57 2.10 -17.63
C VAL A 20 7.67 1.94 -16.41
N ARG A 21 6.84 0.89 -16.44
CA ARG A 21 5.95 0.52 -15.34
C ARG A 21 6.11 -0.96 -15.00
N ASP A 22 6.36 -1.25 -13.73
CA ASP A 22 6.48 -2.61 -13.23
C ASP A 22 5.35 -2.93 -12.25
N ASN A 23 4.64 -4.02 -12.49
CA ASN A 23 3.58 -4.48 -11.60
C ASN A 23 4.14 -5.53 -10.64
N VAL A 24 4.07 -5.26 -9.35
CA VAL A 24 4.53 -6.15 -8.28
C VAL A 24 3.33 -6.67 -7.53
N LYS A 25 3.19 -8.00 -7.50
CA LYS A 25 2.23 -8.69 -6.63
C LYS A 25 2.96 -9.17 -5.38
N LEU A 26 2.43 -8.84 -4.21
CA LEU A 26 3.02 -9.31 -2.96
C LEU A 26 2.69 -10.79 -2.75
N ASN A 27 3.68 -11.56 -2.31
CA ASN A 27 3.48 -12.97 -1.96
C ASN A 27 2.54 -13.14 -0.77
N LYS A 28 2.50 -12.16 0.13
CA LYS A 28 1.58 -12.07 1.27
C LYS A 28 1.12 -10.62 1.41
N PRO A 29 -0.14 -10.37 1.82
CA PRO A 29 -0.58 -9.02 2.09
C PRO A 29 0.20 -8.38 3.23
N GLU A 30 0.46 -7.07 3.12
CA GLU A 30 1.07 -6.27 4.17
C GLU A 30 0.04 -5.31 4.74
N PHE A 31 0.02 -5.13 6.07
CA PHE A 31 -0.95 -4.29 6.76
C PHE A 31 -0.25 -3.02 7.25
N THR A 32 -0.85 -1.86 6.97
CA THR A 32 -0.35 -0.55 7.44
C THR A 32 -1.50 0.32 7.89
N GLU A 33 -1.27 1.18 8.89
CA GLU A 33 -2.19 2.27 9.25
C GLU A 33 -1.83 3.57 8.52
N ASP A 34 -0.62 3.63 7.94
CA ASP A 34 -0.11 4.76 7.19
C ASP A 34 0.18 4.34 5.74
N VAL A 35 -0.81 4.54 4.87
CA VAL A 35 -0.73 4.16 3.45
C VAL A 35 0.23 5.06 2.67
N GLU A 36 0.33 6.34 3.04
CA GLU A 36 1.21 7.30 2.36
C GLU A 36 2.67 7.12 2.78
N GLY A 37 2.93 6.82 4.07
CA GLY A 37 4.24 6.40 4.54
C GLY A 37 4.71 5.11 3.86
N TYR A 38 3.81 4.13 3.70
CA TYR A 38 4.09 2.92 2.94
C TYR A 38 4.44 3.24 1.48
N ARG A 39 3.63 4.07 0.81
CA ARG A 39 3.87 4.50 -0.58
C ARG A 39 5.25 5.15 -0.73
N LYS A 40 5.61 6.05 0.19
CA LYS A 40 6.90 6.73 0.19
C LYS A 40 8.06 5.74 0.38
N SER A 41 7.93 4.81 1.33
CA SER A 41 8.94 3.76 1.57
C SER A 41 9.20 2.91 0.32
N VAL A 42 8.13 2.47 -0.38
CA VAL A 42 8.27 1.71 -1.64
C VAL A 42 8.93 2.58 -2.72
N THR A 43 8.55 3.85 -2.80
CA THR A 43 9.12 4.78 -3.79
C THR A 43 10.64 4.93 -3.61
N GLU A 44 11.07 5.19 -2.37
CA GLU A 44 12.48 5.31 -2.00
C GLU A 44 13.26 4.01 -2.21
N LYS A 45 12.70 2.87 -1.78
CA LYS A 45 13.33 1.55 -1.89
C LYS A 45 13.60 1.15 -3.34
N HIS A 46 12.69 1.48 -4.25
CA HIS A 46 12.78 1.08 -5.66
C HIS A 46 13.36 2.17 -6.58
N GLY A 47 13.67 3.35 -6.06
CA GLY A 47 14.19 4.48 -6.86
C GLY A 47 13.26 4.87 -8.01
N CYS A 48 11.94 4.72 -7.82
CA CYS A 48 10.94 5.06 -8.82
C CYS A 48 10.39 6.48 -8.59
N MET A 49 9.69 7.04 -9.58
CA MET A 49 9.10 8.38 -9.45
C MET A 49 7.81 8.35 -8.64
N SER A 50 6.99 7.32 -8.81
CA SER A 50 5.75 7.17 -8.07
C SER A 50 5.31 5.72 -7.99
N VAL A 51 4.40 5.47 -7.04
CA VAL A 51 3.85 4.14 -6.77
C VAL A 51 2.33 4.21 -6.70
N ASN A 52 1.67 3.33 -7.46
CA ASN A 52 0.24 3.07 -7.30
C ASN A 52 0.07 1.81 -6.45
N LEU A 53 -0.38 1.97 -5.22
CA LEU A 53 -0.64 0.84 -4.32
C LEU A 53 -1.97 0.16 -4.68
N THR A 54 -2.01 -1.16 -4.55
CA THR A 54 -3.23 -1.96 -4.61
C THR A 54 -3.52 -2.47 -3.20
N TYR A 55 -4.56 -1.95 -2.56
CA TYR A 55 -4.91 -2.29 -1.17
C TYR A 55 -6.41 -2.35 -0.95
N VAL A 56 -6.81 -2.96 0.16
CA VAL A 56 -8.18 -2.97 0.69
C VAL A 56 -8.19 -2.22 2.02
N GLU A 57 -9.18 -1.35 2.20
CA GLU A 57 -9.40 -0.65 3.47
C GLU A 57 -10.21 -1.55 4.41
N ILE A 58 -9.72 -1.71 5.63
CA ILE A 58 -10.33 -2.52 6.68
C ILE A 58 -10.61 -1.58 7.85
N ASP A 59 -11.89 -1.34 8.09
CA ASP A 59 -12.32 -0.63 9.28
C ASP A 59 -12.11 -1.52 10.51
N LYS A 60 -11.35 -1.03 11.50
CA LYS A 60 -11.13 -1.74 12.76
C LYS A 60 -12.41 -1.97 13.55
N SER A 61 -13.46 -1.17 13.36
CA SER A 61 -14.76 -1.39 13.98
C SER A 61 -15.38 -2.73 13.55
N GLN A 62 -15.08 -3.18 12.32
CA GLN A 62 -15.56 -4.45 11.77
C GLN A 62 -14.78 -5.66 12.30
N LEU A 63 -13.61 -5.45 12.92
CA LEU A 63 -12.80 -6.53 13.50
C LEU A 63 -13.27 -6.96 14.90
N THR A 64 -14.22 -6.24 15.50
CA THR A 64 -14.70 -6.46 16.88
C THR A 64 -15.93 -7.38 17.03
N LEU A 65 -16.38 -8.06 15.97
CA LEU A 65 -17.47 -9.05 16.10
C LEU A 65 -16.90 -10.46 16.41
N LYS A 66 -16.62 -10.71 17.69
CA LYS A 66 -16.59 -12.06 18.28
C LYS A 66 -17.14 -12.03 19.70
#